data_AF-A1CWW6-F1
#
_entry.id   AF-A1CWW6-F1
#
_cell.length_a   1.000
_cell.length_b   1.000
_cell.length_c   1.000
_cell.angle_alpha   90.00
_cell.angle_beta   90.00
_cell.angle_gamma   90.00
#
_symmetry.space_group_name_H-M   'P 1'
#
loop_
_entity.id
_entity.type
_entity.pdbx_description
1 polymer ?
#
loop_
_entity_poly.entity_id
_entity_poly.type
_entity_poly.pdbx_seq_one_letter_code
_entity_poly.pdbx_strand_id
1 'polypeptide(L)'
;MKYVDVKAYFSFLMFMVFGASLATGINQNGVFAYVSGFGREEYTQAIMAGQGVAGVLPCVVQIISALAVPERKGQNMPQASSKSAFMYFITATAIAAISLVAFLSLVRRRSGTSLQLPEEQHDSISSGYAHKTVSLWVLFKKLRFLASALFLCFAITMVYAVFTAEIESVHQNPNRSRLFSREVFIPVAFLFWNAGDLIGRMSVIIPSLSLAHRPWVLFVISVTRLGFIPLYLLCNIGGRGAIVQSDFFYLFVVQLLFGVSNGYLGSSCMMGAGQWVSVDEREAAGGFMSMVLVGGLAAGSLMSFLVANI
;
A
#
# COMPACT_ATOMS: atom_id res chain seq x y z
N MET A 1 16.05 2.33 -32.74
CA MET A 1 16.79 2.88 -31.58
C MET A 1 17.95 1.95 -31.31
N LYS A 2 19.18 2.46 -31.47
CA LYS A 2 20.44 1.71 -31.33
C LYS A 2 20.55 1.14 -29.92
N TYR A 3 21.13 -0.07 -29.84
CA TYR A 3 21.50 -0.82 -28.64
C TYR A 3 22.06 0.08 -27.54
N VAL A 4 21.21 0.46 -26.58
CA VAL A 4 21.67 1.02 -25.31
C VAL A 4 22.35 -0.13 -24.58
N ASP A 5 23.56 0.12 -24.09
CA ASP A 5 24.28 -0.86 -23.28
C ASP A 5 23.40 -1.32 -22.11
N VAL A 6 23.32 -2.63 -21.88
CA VAL A 6 22.42 -3.23 -20.87
C VAL A 6 22.73 -2.64 -19.49
N LYS A 7 24.01 -2.40 -19.18
CA LYS A 7 24.42 -1.79 -17.91
C LYS A 7 24.01 -0.33 -17.82
N ALA A 8 24.10 0.43 -18.92
CA ALA A 8 23.63 1.81 -18.97
C ALA A 8 22.10 1.89 -18.77
N TYR A 9 21.34 1.03 -19.44
CA TYR A 9 19.88 0.98 -19.27
C TYR A 9 19.47 0.57 -17.85
N PHE A 10 20.10 -0.48 -17.30
CA PHE A 10 19.85 -0.92 -15.94
C PHE A 10 20.21 0.15 -14.90
N SER A 11 21.38 0.78 -15.02
CA SER A 11 21.81 1.87 -14.13
C SER A 11 20.84 3.04 -14.16
N PHE A 12 20.38 3.42 -15.36
CA PHE A 12 19.38 4.47 -15.54
C PHE A 12 18.05 4.10 -14.85
N LEU A 13 17.56 2.87 -15.04
CA LEU A 13 16.33 2.41 -14.38
C LEU A 13 16.47 2.44 -12.85
N MET A 14 17.58 1.95 -12.29
CA MET A 14 17.81 1.96 -10.84
C MET A 14 17.86 3.39 -10.29
N PHE A 15 18.52 4.31 -10.99
CA PHE A 15 18.54 5.73 -10.60
C PHE A 15 17.15 6.36 -10.60
N MET A 16 16.35 6.11 -11.64
CA MET A 16 14.98 6.61 -11.73
C MET A 16 14.07 6.02 -10.65
N VAL A 17 14.19 4.72 -10.37
CA VAL A 17 13.44 4.04 -9.29
C VAL A 17 13.82 4.61 -7.92
N PHE A 18 15.11 4.84 -7.67
CA PHE A 18 15.58 5.48 -6.44
C PHE A 18 14.99 6.88 -6.28
N GLY A 19 15.09 7.73 -7.31
CA GLY A 19 14.54 9.08 -7.30
C GLY A 19 13.03 9.11 -7.08
N ALA A 20 12.28 8.25 -7.78
CA ALA A 20 10.83 8.13 -7.62
C ALA A 20 10.45 7.64 -6.22
N SER A 21 11.18 6.68 -5.66
CA SER A 21 10.95 6.14 -4.31
C SER A 21 11.23 7.18 -3.23
N LEU A 22 12.32 7.96 -3.38
CA LEU A 22 12.65 9.05 -2.47
C LEU A 22 11.57 10.14 -2.49
N ALA A 23 11.17 10.59 -3.68
CA ALA A 23 10.11 11.58 -3.84
C ALA A 23 8.78 11.08 -3.25
N THR A 24 8.43 9.81 -3.48
CA THR A 24 7.23 9.19 -2.92
C THR A 24 7.29 9.13 -1.39
N GLY A 25 8.43 8.74 -0.82
CA GLY A 25 8.62 8.69 0.63
C GLY A 25 8.46 10.06 1.30
N ILE A 26 9.08 11.10 0.72
CA ILE A 26 8.95 12.48 1.22
C ILE A 26 7.50 12.96 1.11
N ASN A 27 6.87 12.76 -0.06
CA ASN A 27 5.50 13.20 -0.29
C ASN A 27 4.51 12.48 0.63
N GLN A 28 4.62 11.15 0.75
CA GLN A 28 3.76 10.35 1.62
C GLN A 28 3.89 10.79 3.09
N ASN A 29 5.12 10.96 3.58
CA ASN A 29 5.34 11.40 4.95
C ASN A 29 4.75 12.80 5.20
N GLY A 30 5.05 13.76 4.32
CA GLY A 30 4.55 15.13 4.43
C GLY A 30 3.03 15.22 4.38
N VAL A 31 2.37 14.45 3.50
CA VAL A 31 0.91 14.42 3.39
C VAL A 31 0.27 13.82 4.65
N PHE A 32 0.80 12.71 5.20
CA PHE A 32 0.27 12.14 6.44
C PHE A 32 0.50 13.04 7.65
N ALA A 33 1.66 13.69 7.74
CA ALA A 33 1.94 14.66 8.79
C ALA A 33 0.95 15.84 8.71
N TYR A 34 0.87 16.49 7.55
CA TYR A 34 -0.01 17.63 7.31
C TYR A 34 -1.47 17.31 7.63
N VAL A 35 -1.97 16.16 7.15
CA VAL A 35 -3.36 15.76 7.35
C VAL A 35 -3.65 15.36 8.80
N SER A 36 -2.71 14.72 9.49
CA SER A 36 -2.89 14.37 10.90
C SER A 36 -2.98 15.60 11.79
N GLY A 37 -2.31 16.70 11.43
CA GLY A 37 -2.40 17.99 12.14
C GLY A 37 -3.82 18.55 12.26
N PHE A 38 -4.74 18.20 11.35
CA PHE A 38 -6.14 18.63 11.44
C PHE A 38 -6.94 17.89 12.52
N GLY A 39 -6.44 16.76 13.02
CA GLY A 39 -7.13 15.95 14.03
C GLY A 39 -8.43 15.29 13.54
N ARG A 40 -8.62 15.21 12.22
CA ARG A 40 -9.80 14.62 11.57
C ARG A 40 -9.44 13.32 10.88
N GLU A 41 -9.93 12.22 11.43
CA GLU A 41 -9.62 10.86 10.94
C GLU A 41 -10.09 10.62 9.50
N GLU A 42 -11.13 11.33 9.06
CA GLU A 42 -11.70 11.18 7.72
C GLU A 42 -10.70 11.59 6.63
N TYR A 43 -9.81 12.53 6.93
CA TYR A 43 -8.79 12.98 5.98
C TYR A 43 -7.67 11.94 5.84
N THR A 44 -7.22 11.34 6.95
CA THR A 44 -6.27 10.22 6.91
C THR A 44 -6.89 9.02 6.19
N GLN A 45 -8.17 8.75 6.44
CA GLN A 45 -8.92 7.71 5.75
C GLN A 45 -8.97 7.95 4.23
N ALA A 46 -9.23 9.18 3.79
CA ALA A 46 -9.28 9.52 2.37
C ALA A 46 -7.94 9.23 1.65
N ILE A 47 -6.80 9.52 2.29
CA ILE A 47 -5.47 9.16 1.76
C ILE A 47 -5.35 7.64 1.65
N MET A 48 -5.72 6.92 2.72
CA MET A 48 -5.63 5.46 2.74
C MET A 48 -6.50 4.83 1.66
N ALA A 49 -7.75 5.30 1.49
CA ALA A 49 -8.65 4.85 0.43
C ALA A 49 -8.08 5.11 -0.98
N GLY A 50 -7.50 6.30 -1.20
CA GLY A 50 -6.82 6.64 -2.45
C GLY A 50 -5.68 5.67 -2.77
N GLN A 51 -4.89 5.25 -1.78
CA GLN A 51 -3.85 4.23 -1.95
C GLN A 51 -4.45 2.86 -2.32
N GLY A 52 -5.57 2.47 -1.72
CA GLY A 52 -6.26 1.22 -2.07
C GLY A 52 -6.76 1.22 -3.52
N VAL A 53 -7.35 2.32 -3.98
CA VAL A 53 -7.77 2.48 -5.38
C VAL A 53 -6.57 2.43 -6.32
N ALA A 54 -5.46 3.10 -5.96
CA ALA A 54 -4.22 3.08 -6.73
C ALA A 54 -3.61 1.66 -6.85
N GLY A 55 -3.90 0.75 -5.93
CA GLY A 55 -3.49 -0.65 -6.00
C GLY A 55 -4.35 -1.51 -6.94
N VAL A 56 -5.66 -1.25 -7.04
CA VAL A 56 -6.59 -2.00 -7.89
C VAL A 56 -6.37 -1.71 -9.38
N LEU A 57 -6.14 -0.44 -9.75
CA LEU A 57 -6.07 -0.01 -11.15
C LEU A 57 -4.97 -0.72 -11.97
N PRO A 58 -3.72 -0.85 -11.48
CA PRO A 58 -2.66 -1.57 -12.21
C PRO A 58 -3.02 -3.03 -12.50
N CYS A 59 -3.67 -3.73 -11.56
CA CYS A 59 -4.09 -5.12 -11.77
C CYS A 59 -5.11 -5.23 -12.90
N VAL A 60 -6.10 -4.32 -12.94
CA VAL A 60 -7.10 -4.28 -14.02
C VAL A 60 -6.44 -4.03 -15.37
N VAL A 61 -5.53 -3.05 -15.44
CA VAL A 61 -4.78 -2.73 -16.67
C VAL A 61 -3.90 -3.90 -17.13
N GLN A 62 -3.26 -4.60 -16.20
CA GLN A 62 -2.45 -5.79 -16.49
C GLN A 62 -3.31 -6.94 -17.05
N ILE A 63 -4.47 -7.23 -16.45
CA ILE A 63 -5.40 -8.26 -16.92
C ILE A 63 -5.90 -7.93 -18.33
N ILE A 64 -6.35 -6.69 -18.57
CA ILE A 64 -6.82 -6.25 -19.89
C ILE A 64 -5.69 -6.36 -20.92
N SER A 65 -4.47 -5.94 -20.56
CA SER A 65 -3.30 -6.02 -21.44
C SER A 65 -2.96 -7.48 -21.80
N ALA A 66 -2.99 -8.38 -20.82
CA ALA A 66 -2.70 -9.80 -21.03
C ALA A 66 -3.75 -10.48 -21.92
N LEU A 67 -5.02 -10.16 -21.75
CA LEU A 67 -6.12 -10.71 -22.56
C LEU A 67 -6.15 -10.13 -23.99
N ALA A 68 -5.77 -8.86 -24.16
CA ALA A 68 -5.79 -8.18 -25.46
C ALA A 68 -4.68 -8.63 -26.43
N VAL A 69 -3.58 -9.18 -25.93
CA VAL A 69 -2.47 -9.67 -26.77
C VAL A 69 -2.72 -11.14 -27.15
N PRO A 70 -2.68 -11.53 -28.45
CA PRO A 70 -2.79 -12.92 -28.88
C PRO A 70 -1.62 -13.76 -28.36
N GLU A 71 -1.88 -15.01 -27.94
CA GLU A 71 -0.81 -15.93 -27.52
C GLU A 71 0.17 -16.16 -28.67
N ARG A 72 1.41 -15.69 -28.53
CA ARG A 72 2.51 -16.13 -29.39
C ARG A 72 3.05 -17.43 -28.82
N LYS A 73 2.91 -18.53 -29.58
CA LYS A 73 3.59 -19.80 -29.27
C LYS A 73 5.10 -19.59 -29.38
N GLY A 74 5.76 -19.44 -28.24
CA GLY A 74 7.22 -19.39 -28.14
C GLY A 74 7.71 -18.23 -27.29
N GLN A 75 8.32 -18.57 -26.16
CA GLN A 75 8.91 -17.74 -25.09
C GLN A 75 7.93 -17.30 -23.99
N ASN A 76 8.05 -17.98 -22.84
CA ASN A 76 7.52 -17.60 -21.52
C ASN A 76 8.16 -16.28 -21.06
N MET A 77 7.78 -15.16 -21.67
CA MET A 77 8.15 -13.84 -21.18
C MET A 77 6.87 -13.00 -21.10
N PRO A 78 6.54 -12.43 -19.93
CA PRO A 78 5.46 -11.45 -19.84
C PRO A 78 5.89 -10.22 -20.62
N GLN A 79 5.60 -10.20 -21.92
CA GLN A 79 6.00 -9.12 -22.81
C GLN A 79 4.96 -8.01 -22.66
N ALA A 80 5.11 -7.21 -21.60
CA ALA A 80 4.47 -5.90 -21.54
C ALA A 80 4.92 -5.12 -22.77
N SER A 81 4.03 -5.01 -23.76
CA SER A 81 4.26 -4.21 -24.97
C SER A 81 4.72 -2.81 -24.54
N SER A 82 5.81 -2.30 -25.11
CA SER A 82 6.34 -0.97 -24.75
C SER A 82 5.29 0.14 -24.83
N LYS A 83 4.24 -0.05 -25.64
CA LYS A 83 3.06 0.82 -25.70
C LYS A 83 2.24 0.81 -24.40
N SER A 84 2.02 -0.35 -23.78
CA SER A 84 1.29 -0.47 -22.51
C SER A 84 2.05 0.23 -21.36
N ALA A 85 3.37 0.01 -21.27
CA ALA A 85 4.22 0.69 -20.30
C ALA A 85 4.23 2.22 -20.51
N PHE A 86 4.32 2.68 -21.76
CA PHE A 86 4.26 4.11 -22.08
C PHE A 86 2.92 4.75 -21.66
N MET A 87 1.80 4.10 -21.97
CA MET A 87 0.47 4.56 -21.55
C MET A 87 0.35 4.62 -20.02
N TYR A 88 0.88 3.63 -19.31
CA TYR A 88 0.91 3.63 -17.85
C TYR A 88 1.65 4.85 -17.28
N PHE A 89 2.83 5.18 -17.81
CA PHE A 89 3.60 6.34 -17.36
C PHE A 89 2.91 7.68 -17.66
N ILE A 90 2.28 7.81 -18.83
CA ILE A 90 1.50 9.02 -19.18
C ILE A 90 0.33 9.20 -18.22
N THR A 91 -0.45 8.14 -17.99
CA THR A 91 -1.58 8.18 -17.04
C THR A 91 -1.11 8.52 -15.63
N ALA A 92 -0.03 7.89 -15.14
CA ALA A 92 0.53 8.19 -13.82
C ALA A 92 0.98 9.65 -13.69
N THR A 93 1.62 10.19 -14.74
CA THR A 93 2.08 11.59 -14.77
C THR A 93 0.89 12.57 -14.73
N ALA A 94 -0.17 12.29 -15.49
CA ALA A 94 -1.37 13.12 -15.50
C ALA A 94 -2.06 13.12 -14.12
N ILE A 95 -2.21 11.95 -13.48
CA ILE A 95 -2.79 11.84 -12.14
C ILE A 95 -1.94 12.61 -11.10
N ALA A 96 -0.61 12.50 -11.18
CA ALA A 96 0.29 13.24 -10.30
C ALA A 96 0.17 14.76 -10.48
N ALA A 97 0.11 15.25 -11.73
CA ALA A 97 -0.06 16.67 -12.03
C ALA A 97 -1.40 17.21 -11.51
N ILE A 98 -2.50 16.48 -11.72
CA ILE A 98 -3.82 16.84 -11.20
C ILE A 98 -3.80 16.90 -9.67
N SER A 99 -3.18 15.89 -9.03
CA SER A 99 -3.05 15.84 -7.56
C SER A 99 -2.25 17.03 -7.01
N LEU A 100 -1.18 17.43 -7.70
CA LEU A 100 -0.38 18.60 -7.34
C LEU A 100 -1.19 19.90 -7.47
N VAL A 101 -1.90 20.09 -8.57
CA VAL A 101 -2.74 21.28 -8.78
C VAL A 101 -3.85 21.37 -7.71
N ALA A 102 -4.48 20.24 -7.38
CA ALA A 102 -5.48 20.16 -6.31
C ALA A 102 -4.87 20.53 -4.94
N PHE A 103 -3.69 20.00 -4.63
CA PHE A 103 -2.98 20.31 -3.38
C PHE A 103 -2.57 21.79 -3.28
N LEU A 104 -1.99 22.36 -4.34
CA LEU A 104 -1.61 23.78 -4.38
C LEU A 104 -2.84 24.70 -4.26
N SER A 105 -3.95 24.32 -4.87
CA SER A 105 -5.22 25.04 -4.75
C SER A 105 -5.75 25.02 -3.31
N LEU A 106 -5.63 23.89 -2.61
CA LEU A 106 -6.01 23.76 -1.20
C LEU A 106 -5.14 24.65 -0.31
N VAL A 107 -3.81 24.60 -0.48
CA VAL A 107 -2.86 25.42 0.29
C VAL A 107 -3.15 26.90 0.07
N ARG A 108 -3.31 27.35 -1.18
CA ARG A 108 -3.60 28.74 -1.51
C ARG A 108 -4.91 29.24 -0.89
N ARG A 109 -5.97 28.43 -0.91
CA ARG A 109 -7.26 28.78 -0.28
C ARG A 109 -7.11 28.96 1.22
N ARG A 110 -6.38 28.07 1.89
CA ARG A 110 -6.15 28.15 3.35
C ARG A 110 -5.31 29.35 3.75
N SER A 111 -4.22 29.64 3.04
CA SER A 111 -3.41 30.84 3.31
C SER A 111 -4.23 32.13 3.17
N GLY A 112 -5.19 32.17 2.23
CA GLY A 112 -6.11 33.30 2.09
C GLY A 112 -7.11 33.44 3.26
N THR A 113 -7.63 32.33 3.78
CA THR A 113 -8.55 32.34 4.95
C THR A 113 -7.84 32.69 6.26
N SER A 114 -6.60 32.22 6.45
CA SER A 114 -5.81 32.54 7.66
C SER A 114 -5.45 34.02 7.79
N LEU A 115 -5.38 34.78 6.68
CA LEU A 115 -5.12 36.22 6.67
C LEU A 115 -6.33 37.09 7.09
N GLN A 116 -7.53 36.50 7.22
CA GLN A 116 -8.79 37.25 7.45
C GLN A 116 -9.31 37.17 8.91
N LEU A 117 -8.58 36.50 9.82
CA LEU A 117 -8.97 36.39 11.23
C LEU A 117 -8.39 37.58 12.06
N PRO A 118 -9.19 38.28 12.88
CA PRO A 118 -8.74 39.41 13.70
C PRO A 118 -7.65 39.05 14.72
N GLU A 119 -6.71 39.98 14.93
CA GLU A 119 -5.47 39.86 15.71
C GLU A 119 -5.62 39.47 17.19
N GLU A 120 -6.81 39.54 17.80
CA GLU A 120 -6.98 39.18 19.21
C GLU A 120 -7.00 37.66 19.48
N GLN A 121 -7.20 36.82 18.46
CA GLN A 121 -6.97 35.37 18.55
C GLN A 121 -5.51 34.98 18.25
N HIS A 122 -4.68 35.93 17.83
CA HIS A 122 -3.32 35.67 17.35
C HIS A 122 -2.37 35.24 18.47
N ASP A 123 -2.56 35.69 19.72
CA ASP A 123 -1.70 35.26 20.84
C ASP A 123 -1.99 33.83 21.35
N SER A 124 -3.17 33.28 21.05
CA SER A 124 -3.50 31.87 21.35
C SER A 124 -3.27 30.92 20.17
N ILE A 125 -3.27 31.44 18.93
CA ILE A 125 -3.07 30.65 17.71
C ILE A 125 -1.60 30.69 17.23
N SER A 126 -0.87 31.79 17.44
CA SER A 126 0.51 31.97 16.96
C SER A 126 1.57 31.48 17.96
N SER A 127 1.26 31.47 19.27
CA SER A 127 2.12 30.85 20.30
C SER A 127 2.13 29.31 20.25
N GLY A 128 1.22 28.68 19.50
CA GLY A 128 1.12 27.23 19.30
C GLY A 128 1.98 26.65 18.16
N TYR A 129 2.60 27.49 17.33
CA TYR A 129 3.47 27.07 16.22
C TYR A 129 4.97 27.13 16.56
N ALA A 130 5.34 27.16 17.83
CA ALA A 130 6.65 26.65 18.20
C ALA A 130 6.63 25.17 17.82
N HIS A 131 7.24 24.83 16.67
CA HIS A 131 7.37 23.47 16.14
C HIS A 131 8.11 22.62 17.19
N LYS A 132 7.36 22.14 18.20
CA LYS A 132 7.92 21.42 19.33
C LYS A 132 8.31 20.08 18.76
N THR A 133 9.60 19.93 18.48
CA THR A 133 10.15 18.70 17.90
C THR A 133 9.90 17.56 18.88
N VAL A 134 8.87 16.77 18.59
CA VAL A 134 8.53 15.61 19.41
C VAL A 134 9.55 14.52 19.10
N SER A 135 10.23 14.02 20.11
CA SER A 135 11.16 12.90 19.94
C SER A 135 10.41 11.66 19.42
N LEU A 136 10.94 11.01 18.39
CA LEU A 136 10.38 9.77 17.83
C LEU A 136 10.21 8.67 18.88
N TRP A 137 11.08 8.65 19.90
CA TRP A 137 10.99 7.69 21.00
C TRP A 137 9.77 7.92 21.90
N VAL A 138 9.39 9.20 22.10
CA VAL A 138 8.19 9.56 22.85
C VAL A 138 6.95 9.12 22.07
N LEU A 139 6.92 9.37 20.76
CA LEU A 139 5.84 8.91 19.88
C LEU A 139 5.73 7.38 19.89
N PHE A 140 6.85 6.68 19.76
CA PHE A 140 6.87 5.22 19.84
C PHE A 140 6.32 4.71 21.18
N LYS A 141 6.70 5.30 22.32
CA LYS A 141 6.16 4.89 23.63
C LYS A 141 4.66 5.06 23.72
N LYS A 142 4.12 6.18 23.22
CA LYS A 142 2.67 6.46 23.22
C LYS A 142 1.91 5.54 22.26
N LEU A 143 2.47 5.31 21.07
CA LEU A 143 1.82 4.60 19.97
C LEU A 143 2.26 3.15 19.81
N ARG A 144 3.02 2.59 20.76
CA ARG A 144 3.75 1.32 20.62
C ARG A 144 2.93 0.21 19.98
N PHE A 145 1.69 0.03 20.40
CA PHE A 145 0.83 -1.03 19.88
C PHE A 145 0.35 -0.75 18.46
N LEU A 146 -0.06 0.48 18.15
CA LEU A 146 -0.46 0.87 16.79
C LEU A 146 0.74 0.81 15.84
N ALA A 147 1.89 1.34 16.25
CA ALA A 147 3.12 1.32 15.49
C ALA A 147 3.60 -0.11 15.23
N SER A 148 3.65 -0.97 16.26
CA SER A 148 4.03 -2.37 16.09
C SER A 148 3.02 -3.15 15.25
N ALA A 149 1.72 -2.91 15.41
CA ALA A 149 0.69 -3.56 14.59
C ALA A 149 0.83 -3.19 13.12
N LEU A 150 1.04 -1.90 12.84
CA LEU A 150 1.23 -1.37 11.49
C LEU A 150 2.50 -1.92 10.86
N PHE A 151 3.63 -1.86 11.58
CA PHE A 151 4.90 -2.40 11.13
C PHE A 151 4.79 -3.89 10.78
N LEU A 152 4.25 -4.70 11.71
CA LEU A 152 4.07 -6.13 11.51
C LEU A 152 3.13 -6.41 10.34
N CYS A 153 2.01 -5.70 10.24
CA CYS A 153 1.04 -5.87 9.15
C CYS A 153 1.73 -5.76 7.78
N PHE A 154 2.48 -4.68 7.56
CA PHE A 154 3.14 -4.43 6.28
C PHE A 154 4.40 -5.27 6.06
N ALA A 155 5.14 -5.61 7.12
CA ALA A 155 6.27 -6.52 7.04
C ALA A 155 5.83 -7.93 6.64
N ILE A 156 4.79 -8.45 7.32
CA ILE A 156 4.12 -9.70 6.98
C ILE A 156 3.70 -9.64 5.52
N THR A 157 2.85 -8.69 5.11
CA THR A 157 2.37 -8.53 3.73
C THR A 157 3.48 -8.59 2.67
N MET A 158 4.61 -7.91 2.88
CA MET A 158 5.71 -7.92 1.91
C MET A 158 6.46 -9.26 1.84
N VAL A 159 6.54 -10.03 2.94
CA VAL A 159 7.06 -11.40 2.89
C VAL A 159 6.19 -12.30 1.99
N TYR A 160 4.86 -12.14 2.04
CA TYR A 160 3.94 -12.97 1.22
C TYR A 160 3.87 -12.59 -0.25
N ALA A 161 4.29 -11.39 -0.62
CA ALA A 161 4.26 -10.95 -2.01
C ALA A 161 5.05 -11.92 -2.92
N VAL A 162 6.11 -12.54 -2.38
CA VAL A 162 6.89 -13.58 -3.08
C VAL A 162 6.04 -14.82 -3.39
N PHE A 163 5.30 -15.36 -2.43
CA PHE A 163 4.46 -16.55 -2.67
C PHE A 163 3.35 -16.27 -3.70
N THR A 164 2.75 -15.08 -3.66
CA THR A 164 1.67 -14.69 -4.58
C THR A 164 2.13 -14.71 -6.04
N ALA A 165 3.39 -14.36 -6.30
CA ALA A 165 3.96 -14.36 -7.65
C ALA A 165 4.29 -15.77 -8.20
N GLU A 166 4.36 -16.78 -7.33
CA GLU A 166 4.68 -18.17 -7.70
C GLU A 166 3.48 -19.11 -7.70
N ILE A 167 2.34 -18.71 -7.13
CA ILE A 167 1.14 -19.57 -7.11
C ILE A 167 0.45 -19.55 -8.47
N GLU A 168 0.30 -20.74 -9.05
CA GLU A 168 -0.37 -20.96 -10.33
C GLU A 168 -1.75 -21.58 -10.15
N SER A 169 -2.61 -21.48 -11.16
CA SER A 169 -3.92 -22.15 -11.14
C SER A 169 -3.74 -23.67 -11.05
N VAL A 170 -4.63 -24.34 -10.31
CA VAL A 170 -4.70 -25.81 -10.26
C VAL A 170 -5.20 -26.42 -11.58
N HIS A 171 -5.87 -25.63 -12.42
CA HIS A 171 -6.42 -26.06 -13.70
C HIS A 171 -5.40 -25.93 -14.84
N GLN A 172 -4.47 -26.89 -14.93
CA GLN A 172 -3.38 -26.88 -15.93
C GLN A 172 -3.70 -27.59 -17.27
N ASN A 173 -4.98 -27.84 -17.58
CA ASN A 173 -5.36 -28.56 -18.80
C ASN A 173 -5.02 -27.80 -20.10
N PRO A 174 -4.61 -28.50 -21.18
CA PRO A 174 -4.24 -27.88 -22.46
C PRO A 174 -5.38 -27.17 -23.20
N ASN A 175 -6.65 -27.46 -22.88
CA ASN A 175 -7.84 -26.77 -23.41
C ASN A 175 -8.41 -25.71 -22.44
N ARG A 176 -7.60 -25.22 -21.49
CA ARG A 176 -8.07 -24.23 -20.49
C ARG A 176 -8.38 -22.87 -21.12
N SER A 177 -9.32 -22.15 -20.51
CA SER A 177 -9.52 -20.72 -20.78
C SER A 177 -8.23 -19.95 -20.47
N ARG A 178 -7.94 -18.89 -21.25
CA ARG A 178 -6.79 -18.00 -21.02
C ARG A 178 -6.75 -17.39 -19.63
N LEU A 179 -7.88 -17.36 -18.92
CA LEU A 179 -7.98 -16.87 -17.54
C LEU A 179 -7.12 -17.68 -16.55
N PHE A 180 -6.90 -18.96 -16.82
CA PHE A 180 -6.10 -19.86 -15.98
C PHE A 180 -4.63 -19.96 -16.42
N SER A 181 -4.22 -19.17 -17.42
CA SER A 181 -2.80 -19.05 -17.76
C SER A 181 -2.07 -18.26 -16.68
N ARG A 182 -0.79 -18.56 -16.45
CA ARG A 182 0.04 -17.88 -15.45
C ARG A 182 0.03 -16.35 -15.63
N GLU A 183 0.02 -15.90 -16.89
CA GLU A 183 0.04 -14.48 -17.27
C GLU A 183 -1.20 -13.70 -16.83
N VAL A 184 -2.35 -14.37 -16.68
CA VAL A 184 -3.61 -13.75 -16.27
C VAL A 184 -3.94 -14.07 -14.82
N PHE A 185 -3.67 -15.31 -14.38
CA PHE A 185 -4.02 -15.78 -13.04
C PHE A 185 -3.28 -15.01 -11.93
N ILE A 186 -2.00 -14.69 -12.12
CA ILE A 186 -1.22 -13.91 -11.15
C ILE A 186 -1.79 -12.48 -11.00
N PRO A 187 -2.00 -11.70 -12.08
CA PRO A 187 -2.70 -10.41 -11.98
C PRO A 187 -4.09 -10.49 -11.36
N VAL A 188 -4.85 -11.58 -11.61
CA VAL A 188 -6.14 -11.82 -10.95
C VAL A 188 -5.97 -12.02 -9.45
N ALA A 189 -4.98 -12.81 -9.00
CA ALA A 189 -4.69 -12.96 -7.58
C ALA A 189 -4.34 -11.62 -6.91
N PHE A 190 -3.52 -10.80 -7.56
CA PHE A 190 -3.25 -9.43 -7.09
C PHE A 190 -4.49 -8.55 -7.10
N LEU A 191 -5.41 -8.70 -8.06
CA LEU A 191 -6.68 -7.98 -8.07
C LEU A 191 -7.54 -8.35 -6.85
N PHE A 192 -7.64 -9.64 -6.51
CA PHE A 192 -8.38 -10.10 -5.33
C PHE A 192 -7.77 -9.55 -4.03
N TRP A 193 -6.44 -9.57 -3.92
CA TRP A 193 -5.75 -8.98 -2.78
C TRP A 193 -5.99 -7.47 -2.67
N ASN A 194 -5.83 -6.71 -3.76
CA ASN A 194 -6.04 -5.26 -3.78
C ASN A 194 -7.51 -4.87 -3.55
N ALA A 195 -8.46 -5.66 -4.08
CA ALA A 195 -9.88 -5.48 -3.81
C ALA A 195 -10.19 -5.71 -2.33
N GLY A 196 -9.61 -6.76 -1.74
CA GLY A 196 -9.68 -7.02 -0.31
C GLY A 196 -9.10 -5.85 0.50
N ASP A 197 -7.89 -5.39 0.17
CA ASP A 197 -7.25 -4.25 0.82
C ASP A 197 -8.13 -3.01 0.75
N LEU A 198 -8.69 -2.68 -0.41
CA LEU A 198 -9.63 -1.58 -0.56
C LEU A 198 -10.89 -1.77 0.33
N ILE A 199 -11.51 -2.95 0.33
CA ILE A 199 -12.67 -3.25 1.20
C ILE A 199 -12.30 -3.02 2.67
N GLY A 200 -11.13 -3.53 3.11
CA GLY A 200 -10.62 -3.34 4.46
C GLY A 200 -10.48 -1.86 4.81
N ARG A 201 -9.88 -1.06 3.94
CA ARG A 201 -9.70 0.39 4.14
C ARG A 201 -11.02 1.16 4.20
N MET A 202 -12.01 0.75 3.42
CA MET A 202 -13.34 1.36 3.40
C MET A 202 -14.18 0.97 4.62
N SER A 203 -14.00 -0.24 5.16
CA SER A 203 -14.77 -0.70 6.32
C SER A 203 -14.53 0.14 7.59
N VAL A 204 -13.34 0.75 7.72
CA VAL A 204 -12.96 1.60 8.87
C VAL A 204 -13.66 2.97 8.83
N ILE A 205 -14.29 3.36 7.71
CA ILE A 205 -15.13 4.57 7.63
C ILE A 205 -16.30 4.48 8.61
N ILE A 206 -16.84 3.26 8.80
CA ILE A 206 -17.95 3.02 9.73
C ILE A 206 -17.38 3.01 11.15
N PRO A 207 -17.68 4.00 12.00
CA PRO A 207 -16.99 4.16 13.29
C PRO A 207 -17.17 2.96 14.23
N SER A 208 -18.32 2.27 14.15
CA SER A 208 -18.59 1.07 14.95
C SER A 208 -17.71 -0.13 14.60
N LEU A 209 -17.17 -0.17 13.38
CA LEU A 209 -16.25 -1.21 12.95
C LEU A 209 -14.79 -0.84 13.22
N SER A 210 -14.47 0.40 13.56
CA SER A 210 -13.09 0.83 13.82
C SER A 210 -12.59 0.39 15.19
N LEU A 211 -11.52 -0.41 15.20
CA LEU A 211 -10.83 -0.85 16.41
C LEU A 211 -9.70 0.12 16.84
N ALA A 212 -9.65 1.34 16.30
CA ALA A 212 -8.65 2.37 16.63
C ALA A 212 -8.53 2.65 18.14
N HIS A 213 -9.64 2.58 18.87
CA HIS A 213 -9.70 2.75 20.33
C HIS A 213 -9.11 1.56 21.13
N ARG A 214 -8.83 0.43 20.48
CA ARG A 214 -8.30 -0.80 21.12
C ARG A 214 -6.99 -1.24 20.44
N PRO A 215 -5.89 -0.50 20.64
CA PRO A 215 -4.64 -0.72 19.90
C PRO A 215 -3.99 -2.08 20.19
N TRP A 216 -4.19 -2.64 21.40
CA TRP A 216 -3.78 -4.01 21.72
C TRP A 216 -4.46 -5.06 20.82
N VAL A 217 -5.75 -4.91 20.53
CA VAL A 217 -6.49 -5.85 19.68
C VAL A 217 -5.96 -5.79 18.26
N LEU A 218 -5.68 -4.59 17.73
CA LEU A 218 -5.05 -4.42 16.42
C LEU A 218 -3.67 -5.10 16.35
N PHE A 219 -2.87 -5.00 17.42
CA PHE A 219 -1.59 -5.71 17.53
C PHE A 219 -1.78 -7.23 17.48
N VAL A 220 -2.70 -7.78 18.27
CA VAL A 220 -2.98 -9.23 18.25
C VAL A 220 -3.45 -9.67 16.86
N ILE A 221 -4.37 -8.95 16.22
CA ILE A 221 -4.82 -9.25 14.85
C ILE A 221 -3.63 -9.22 13.88
N SER A 222 -2.72 -8.26 14.00
CA SER A 222 -1.52 -8.19 13.14
C SER A 222 -0.63 -9.43 13.29
N VAL A 223 -0.48 -9.97 14.51
CA VAL A 223 0.29 -11.19 14.77
C VAL A 223 -0.42 -12.42 14.19
N THR A 224 -1.76 -12.50 14.33
CA THR A 224 -2.54 -13.62 13.77
C THR A 224 -2.43 -13.73 12.24
N ARG A 225 -2.01 -12.66 11.55
CA ARG A 225 -1.73 -12.71 10.10
C ARG A 225 -0.66 -13.73 9.73
N LEU A 226 0.24 -14.09 10.65
CA LEU A 226 1.22 -15.18 10.42
C LEU A 226 0.53 -16.52 10.12
N GLY A 227 -0.72 -16.71 10.55
CA GLY A 227 -1.54 -17.86 10.19
C GLY A 227 -1.83 -17.98 8.69
N PHE A 228 -1.66 -16.91 7.90
CA PHE A 228 -1.74 -17.02 6.44
C PHE A 228 -0.54 -17.75 5.84
N ILE A 229 0.64 -17.85 6.51
CA ILE A 229 1.82 -18.57 5.95
C ILE A 229 1.44 -20.01 5.58
N PRO A 230 0.95 -20.84 6.51
CA PRO A 230 0.59 -22.20 6.17
C PRO A 230 -0.52 -22.25 5.11
N LEU A 231 -1.48 -21.31 5.09
CA LEU A 231 -2.54 -21.29 4.08
C LEU A 231 -2.00 -21.11 2.65
N TYR A 232 -1.00 -20.24 2.46
CA TYR A 232 -0.32 -20.10 1.16
C TYR A 232 0.46 -21.36 0.77
N LEU A 233 1.09 -22.04 1.73
CA LEU A 233 1.80 -23.31 1.49
C LEU A 233 0.87 -24.47 1.10
N LEU A 234 -0.43 -24.37 1.36
CA LEU A 234 -1.43 -25.35 0.89
C LEU A 234 -1.81 -25.16 -0.59
N CYS A 235 -1.46 -24.01 -1.19
CA CYS A 235 -1.76 -23.66 -2.58
C CYS A 235 -0.72 -24.22 -3.56
N ASN A 236 -1.01 -24.10 -4.86
CA ASN A 236 -0.15 -24.64 -5.93
C ASN A 236 1.06 -23.74 -6.20
N ILE A 237 2.09 -23.84 -5.36
CA ILE A 237 3.33 -23.06 -5.53
C ILE A 237 4.16 -23.67 -6.67
N GLY A 238 4.44 -22.87 -7.70
CA GLY A 238 5.32 -23.24 -8.80
C GLY A 238 4.87 -24.45 -9.62
N GLY A 239 3.57 -24.76 -9.62
CA GLY A 239 3.02 -25.90 -10.34
C GLY A 239 3.38 -27.28 -9.74
N ARG A 240 3.94 -27.33 -8.53
CA ARG A 240 4.37 -28.58 -7.86
C ARG A 240 3.19 -29.40 -7.30
N GLY A 241 1.97 -28.89 -7.39
CA GLY A 241 0.74 -29.49 -6.86
C GLY A 241 0.28 -28.80 -5.58
N ALA A 242 -1.03 -28.55 -5.47
CA ALA A 242 -1.65 -28.02 -4.25
C ALA A 242 -2.16 -29.14 -3.34
N ILE A 243 -2.07 -28.93 -2.03
CA ILE A 243 -2.77 -29.75 -1.03
C ILE A 243 -4.26 -29.45 -1.09
N VAL A 244 -4.64 -28.17 -1.19
CA VAL A 244 -6.02 -27.75 -1.42
C VAL A 244 -6.19 -27.44 -2.92
N GLN A 245 -6.75 -28.38 -3.66
CA GLN A 245 -6.95 -28.25 -5.11
C GLN A 245 -8.14 -27.35 -5.46
N SER A 246 -8.06 -26.06 -5.10
CA SER A 246 -9.11 -25.10 -5.37
C SER A 246 -8.56 -23.69 -5.58
N ASP A 247 -8.73 -23.16 -6.80
CA ASP A 247 -8.45 -21.76 -7.10
C ASP A 247 -9.35 -20.81 -6.29
N PHE A 248 -10.58 -21.25 -5.95
CA PHE A 248 -11.49 -20.49 -5.09
C PHE A 248 -10.91 -20.29 -3.68
N PHE A 249 -10.34 -21.35 -3.10
CA PHE A 249 -9.68 -21.27 -1.80
C PHE A 249 -8.54 -20.23 -1.84
N TYR A 250 -7.68 -20.30 -2.85
CA TYR A 250 -6.59 -19.33 -3.00
C TYR A 250 -7.10 -17.89 -3.19
N LEU A 251 -8.04 -17.65 -4.11
CA LEU A 251 -8.46 -16.29 -4.44
C LEU A 251 -9.35 -15.65 -3.36
N PHE A 252 -10.33 -16.37 -2.82
CA PHE A 252 -11.31 -15.81 -1.90
C PHE A 252 -10.93 -16.00 -0.43
N VAL A 253 -10.37 -17.14 -0.04
CA VAL A 253 -10.04 -17.40 1.37
C VAL A 253 -8.66 -16.83 1.69
N VAL A 254 -7.67 -17.06 0.82
CA VAL A 254 -6.30 -16.61 1.07
C VAL A 254 -6.14 -15.14 0.64
N GLN A 255 -6.23 -14.83 -0.66
CA GLN A 255 -5.90 -13.49 -1.17
C GLN A 255 -6.85 -12.40 -0.67
N LEU A 256 -8.17 -12.59 -0.81
CA LEU A 256 -9.15 -11.58 -0.44
C LEU A 256 -9.14 -11.29 1.07
N LEU A 257 -9.16 -12.32 1.94
CA LEU A 257 -9.14 -12.09 3.40
C LEU A 257 -7.81 -11.52 3.88
N PHE A 258 -6.70 -11.92 3.26
CA PHE A 258 -5.38 -11.36 3.56
C PHE A 258 -5.30 -9.87 3.17
N GLY A 259 -5.90 -9.52 2.03
CA GLY A 259 -6.12 -8.13 1.61
C GLY A 259 -7.00 -7.36 2.59
N VAL A 260 -8.19 -7.86 2.91
CA VAL A 260 -9.13 -7.20 3.84
C VAL A 260 -8.48 -6.89 5.18
N SER A 261 -7.79 -7.88 5.77
CA SER A 261 -7.08 -7.67 7.03
C SER A 261 -5.95 -6.64 6.90
N ASN A 262 -5.30 -6.52 5.74
CA ASN A 262 -4.22 -5.55 5.52
C ASN A 262 -4.77 -4.13 5.51
N GLY A 263 -5.81 -3.91 4.70
CA GLY A 263 -6.45 -2.61 4.57
C GLY A 263 -7.09 -2.15 5.86
N TYR A 264 -7.76 -3.06 6.57
CA TYR A 264 -8.38 -2.78 7.85
C TYR A 264 -7.36 -2.37 8.92
N LEU A 265 -6.30 -3.15 9.12
CA LEU A 265 -5.24 -2.85 10.09
C LEU A 265 -4.50 -1.57 9.73
N GLY A 266 -4.11 -1.42 8.46
CA GLY A 266 -3.41 -0.24 7.96
C GLY A 266 -4.21 1.03 8.25
N SER A 267 -5.46 1.09 7.79
CA SER A 267 -6.33 2.26 8.01
C SER A 267 -6.62 2.50 9.50
N SER A 268 -6.96 1.46 10.26
CA SER A 268 -7.25 1.61 11.70
C SER A 268 -6.07 2.15 12.48
N CYS A 269 -4.85 1.69 12.17
CA CYS A 269 -3.64 2.16 12.86
C CYS A 269 -3.27 3.60 12.48
N MET A 270 -3.37 3.95 11.19
CA MET A 270 -3.04 5.30 10.73
C MET A 270 -4.06 6.34 11.21
N MET A 271 -5.35 6.01 11.17
CA MET A 271 -6.41 6.92 11.65
C MET A 271 -6.38 7.06 13.18
N GLY A 272 -6.21 5.94 13.90
CA GLY A 272 -6.25 5.91 15.35
C GLY A 272 -5.10 6.65 16.04
N ALA A 273 -3.96 6.87 15.36
CA ALA A 273 -2.78 7.50 15.97
C ALA A 273 -3.08 8.88 16.58
N GLY A 274 -3.94 9.68 15.94
CA GLY A 274 -4.31 11.01 16.42
C GLY A 274 -5.14 11.04 17.72
N GLN A 275 -5.73 9.89 18.10
CA GLN A 275 -6.49 9.73 19.34
C GLN A 275 -5.60 9.52 20.58
N TRP A 276 -4.37 9.06 20.38
CA TRP A 276 -3.45 8.64 21.46
C TRP A 276 -2.31 9.64 21.72
N VAL A 277 -2.33 10.79 21.05
CA VAL A 277 -1.35 11.86 21.17
C VAL A 277 -2.05 13.20 21.42
N SER A 278 -1.34 14.17 22.01
CA SER A 278 -1.88 15.52 22.19
C SER A 278 -1.99 16.26 20.86
N VAL A 279 -2.80 17.31 20.80
CA VAL A 279 -3.05 18.09 19.58
C VAL A 279 -1.73 18.55 18.92
N ASP A 280 -0.80 19.06 19.72
CA ASP A 280 0.51 19.56 19.27
C ASP A 280 1.43 18.45 18.71
N GLU A 281 1.13 17.18 18.99
CA GLU A 281 1.93 16.03 18.56
C GLU A 281 1.32 15.32 17.34
N ARG A 282 0.11 15.69 16.91
CA ARG A 282 -0.64 14.96 15.87
C ARG A 282 0.07 14.95 14.52
N GLU A 283 0.63 16.07 14.11
CA GLU A 283 1.40 16.17 12.86
C GLU A 283 2.61 15.24 12.88
N ALA A 284 3.41 15.31 13.96
CA ALA A 284 4.57 14.45 14.14
C ALA A 284 4.18 12.95 14.22
N ALA A 285 3.06 12.64 14.86
CA ALA A 285 2.52 11.28 14.95
C ALA A 285 2.13 10.73 13.55
N GLY A 286 1.50 11.54 12.70
CA GLY A 286 1.17 11.16 11.33
C GLY A 286 2.40 10.79 10.50
N GLY A 287 3.41 11.68 10.52
CA GLY A 287 4.69 11.42 9.85
C GLY A 287 5.43 10.21 10.42
N PHE A 288 5.43 10.03 11.74
CA PHE A 288 6.01 8.86 12.41
C PHE A 288 5.32 7.56 12.00
N MET A 289 3.99 7.51 12.00
CA MET A 289 3.25 6.31 11.60
C MET A 289 3.47 5.97 10.11
N SER A 290 3.55 6.98 9.24
CA SER A 290 3.93 6.77 7.84
C SER A 290 5.35 6.20 7.70
N MET A 291 6.31 6.67 8.51
CA MET A 291 7.67 6.12 8.54
C MET A 291 7.65 4.65 8.99
N VAL A 292 6.88 4.33 10.04
CA VAL A 292 6.74 2.95 10.54
C VAL A 292 6.13 2.02 9.49
N LEU A 293 5.14 2.48 8.74
CA LEU A 293 4.54 1.75 7.61
C LEU A 293 5.61 1.38 6.58
N VAL A 294 6.37 2.36 6.10
CA VAL A 294 7.43 2.14 5.10
C VAL A 294 8.55 1.27 5.66
N GLY A 295 8.89 1.43 6.94
CA GLY A 295 9.83 0.56 7.64
C GLY A 295 9.38 -0.90 7.64
N GLY A 296 8.09 -1.15 7.85
CA GLY A 296 7.49 -2.49 7.75
C GLY A 296 7.64 -3.06 6.35
N LEU A 297 7.28 -2.29 5.31
CA LEU A 297 7.45 -2.69 3.91
C LEU A 297 8.92 -3.06 3.58
N ALA A 298 9.87 -2.23 4.00
CA ALA A 298 11.29 -2.46 3.78
C ALA A 298 11.79 -3.73 4.49
N ALA A 299 11.45 -3.89 5.77
CA ALA A 299 11.82 -5.08 6.54
C ALA A 299 11.22 -6.36 5.94
N GLY A 300 9.95 -6.32 5.55
CA GLY A 300 9.27 -7.44 4.91
C GLY A 300 9.89 -7.83 3.57
N SER A 301 10.25 -6.85 2.75
CA SER A 301 10.94 -7.08 1.48
C SER A 301 12.31 -7.75 1.69
N LEU A 302 13.09 -7.29 2.68
CA LEU A 302 14.37 -7.93 3.02
C LEU A 302 14.18 -9.37 3.51
N MET A 303 13.20 -9.61 4.39
CA MET A 303 12.89 -10.96 4.89
C MET A 303 12.39 -11.88 3.78
N SER A 304 11.73 -11.34 2.76
CA SER A 304 11.21 -12.11 1.64
C SER A 304 12.32 -12.83 0.87
N PHE A 305 13.54 -12.28 0.80
CA PHE A 305 14.70 -12.96 0.20
C PHE A 305 15.14 -14.21 0.97
N LEU A 306 14.95 -14.24 2.30
CA LEU A 306 15.27 -15.42 3.11
C LEU A 306 14.27 -16.54 2.85
N VAL A 307 13.01 -16.18 2.60
CA VAL A 307 11.91 -17.14 2.37
C VAL A 307 11.84 -17.58 0.90
N ALA A 308 12.22 -16.73 -0.05
CA ALA A 308 12.19 -17.01 -1.49
C ALA A 308 13.13 -18.14 -1.93
N ASN A 309 14.12 -18.50 -1.12
CA ASN A 309 15.09 -19.57 -1.41
C ASN A 309 14.68 -20.94 -0.84
N ILE A 310 13.46 -21.07 -0.30
CA ILE A 310 12.88 -22.32 0.21
C ILE A 310 11.95 -22.90 -0.87
#